data_AF-A0A1G3LB41-F1
#
_entry.id   AF-A0A1G3LB41-F1
#
_cell.length_a   1.000
_cell.length_b   1.000
_cell.length_c   1.000
_cell.angle_alpha   90.00
_cell.angle_beta   90.00
_cell.angle_gamma   90.00
#
_symmetry.space_group_name_H-M   'P 1'
#
loop_
_entity.id
_entity.type
_entity.pdbx_description
1 polymer ?
#
loop_
_entity_poly.entity_id
_entity_poly.type
_entity_poly.pdbx_seq_one_letter_code
_entity_poly.pdbx_strand_id
1 'polypeptide(L)'
;MEPGDYENDATSWTANNLIIIGNGGFAHLKSNGTCAEGKAIWVIKGTNTTVENIRFSGAKVPDNNGAGIRQEGANLTVRSCYFEDNQNGILTSDNSNSEILIEYSEFSSNGYGDGYTHNLYINHVKKLTFQYNYSHHTKIGHNLKTRAFNNYILYNRIMDEKEGTASYQIDIPNGGLSFVVGNVIEQGINAENNSIISYGREGITNGNNNFFLINNTIVNDKGSGYFVNLDSTTVLKSVNNIFYGVGEVYAGIATNNISQATNIATQNAIFADKDNYDYKLVTGASPINGGSDAGYYDTFNLNPQYIYYHKSNKANRVVKDVIDMGAFEF
;
A
#
# COMPACT_ATOMS: atom_id res chain seq x y z
N MET A 1 14.56 21.78 -6.17
CA MET A 1 13.76 22.15 -7.35
C MET A 1 12.74 23.16 -6.88
N GLU A 2 12.57 24.27 -7.61
CA GLU A 2 11.57 25.27 -7.24
C GLU A 2 10.16 24.73 -7.56
N PRO A 3 9.10 25.19 -6.89
CA PRO A 3 7.74 24.78 -7.21
C PRO A 3 7.35 25.23 -8.61
N GLY A 4 6.66 24.36 -9.34
CA GLY A 4 6.19 24.67 -10.69
C GLY A 4 6.13 23.46 -11.59
N ASP A 5 5.69 23.70 -12.82
CA ASP A 5 5.57 22.68 -13.85
C ASP A 5 6.88 22.51 -14.61
N TYR A 6 7.35 21.28 -14.68
CA TYR A 6 8.51 20.81 -15.42
C TYR A 6 8.04 19.93 -16.56
N GLU A 7 7.77 20.55 -17.70
CA GLU A 7 7.25 19.88 -18.90
C GLU A 7 8.36 19.09 -19.61
N ASN A 8 8.11 17.82 -19.93
CA ASN A 8 9.05 16.93 -20.63
C ASN A 8 10.41 16.73 -19.94
N ASP A 9 10.49 16.96 -18.63
CA ASP A 9 11.73 16.79 -17.86
C ASP A 9 11.90 15.32 -17.42
N ALA A 10 12.49 14.54 -18.31
CA ALA A 10 12.82 13.15 -18.05
C ALA A 10 14.33 12.96 -17.88
N THR A 11 14.74 12.25 -16.82
CA THR A 11 16.15 12.15 -16.42
C THR A 11 16.54 10.74 -15.98
N SER A 12 17.75 10.31 -16.34
CA SER A 12 18.41 9.12 -15.80
C SER A 12 19.46 9.53 -14.77
N TRP A 13 19.22 9.20 -13.50
CA TRP A 13 20.05 9.57 -12.36
C TRP A 13 21.06 8.46 -12.05
N THR A 14 22.33 8.68 -12.40
CA THR A 14 23.42 7.69 -12.20
C THR A 14 24.25 7.92 -10.95
N ALA A 15 24.21 9.13 -10.36
CA ALA A 15 24.95 9.46 -9.16
C ALA A 15 24.32 8.81 -7.91
N ASN A 16 25.17 8.37 -6.98
CA ASN A 16 24.74 7.84 -5.69
C ASN A 16 24.48 8.97 -4.68
N ASN A 17 23.71 8.65 -3.63
CA ASN A 17 23.42 9.52 -2.49
C ASN A 17 22.76 10.85 -2.89
N LEU A 18 21.91 10.81 -3.93
CA LEU A 18 21.17 11.99 -4.37
C LEU A 18 20.04 12.31 -3.40
N ILE A 19 19.85 13.60 -3.16
CA ILE A 19 18.72 14.14 -2.43
C ILE A 19 18.05 15.16 -3.36
N ILE A 20 16.87 14.81 -3.86
CA ILE A 20 16.12 15.60 -4.84
C ILE A 20 14.82 16.06 -4.19
N ILE A 21 14.72 17.36 -3.92
CA ILE A 21 13.64 17.94 -3.11
C ILE A 21 12.95 19.09 -3.87
N GLY A 22 11.61 19.08 -3.89
CA GLY A 22 10.78 20.24 -4.20
C GLY A 22 10.74 21.23 -3.03
N ASN A 23 11.16 22.48 -3.26
CA ASN A 23 11.37 23.49 -2.23
C ASN A 23 10.09 24.31 -1.99
N GLY A 24 9.41 24.14 -0.86
CA GLY A 24 8.23 24.95 -0.51
C GLY A 24 6.95 24.62 -1.31
N GLY A 25 6.94 23.52 -2.06
CA GLY A 25 5.83 23.02 -2.86
C GLY A 25 6.26 21.93 -3.83
N PHE A 26 5.33 21.39 -4.59
CA PHE A 26 5.63 20.38 -5.60
C PHE A 26 6.41 20.97 -6.78
N ALA A 27 7.54 20.34 -7.13
CA ALA A 27 8.01 20.35 -8.50
C ALA A 27 7.21 19.28 -9.27
N HIS A 28 6.38 19.71 -10.22
CA HIS A 28 5.48 18.83 -10.97
C HIS A 28 6.09 18.46 -12.31
N LEU A 29 6.61 17.24 -12.40
CA LEU A 29 7.11 16.65 -13.62
C LEU A 29 5.94 16.13 -14.47
N LYS A 30 5.72 16.79 -15.60
CA LYS A 30 4.72 16.39 -16.58
C LYS A 30 5.42 15.73 -17.75
N SER A 31 5.28 14.42 -17.84
CA SER A 31 5.96 13.63 -18.86
C SER A 31 5.59 14.05 -20.28
N ASN A 32 4.29 14.26 -20.55
CA ASN A 32 3.75 14.41 -21.91
C ASN A 32 4.26 13.33 -22.90
N GLY A 33 4.52 12.11 -22.40
CA GLY A 33 5.10 11.01 -23.17
C GLY A 33 6.64 11.01 -23.24
N THR A 34 7.31 12.04 -22.73
CA THR A 34 8.77 12.07 -22.59
C THR A 34 9.18 11.27 -21.36
N CYS A 35 9.87 10.15 -21.60
CA CYS A 35 10.35 9.23 -20.58
C CYS A 35 11.83 8.91 -20.82
N ALA A 36 12.64 9.02 -19.78
CA ALA A 36 14.04 8.65 -19.78
C ALA A 36 14.17 7.17 -20.14
N GLU A 37 15.05 6.91 -21.11
CA GLU A 37 15.36 5.56 -21.62
C GLU A 37 14.15 4.80 -22.16
N GLY A 38 13.04 5.48 -22.46
CA GLY A 38 11.78 4.84 -22.83
C GLY A 38 11.15 4.04 -21.68
N LYS A 39 11.47 4.36 -20.41
CA LYS A 39 11.02 3.59 -19.23
C LYS A 39 10.19 4.40 -18.24
N ALA A 40 10.63 5.60 -17.88
CA ALA A 40 10.00 6.39 -16.81
C ALA A 40 10.28 7.88 -16.94
N ILE A 41 9.57 8.74 -16.21
CA ILE A 41 9.97 10.14 -16.06
C ILE A 41 11.38 10.17 -15.49
N TRP A 42 11.60 9.52 -14.33
CA TRP A 42 12.92 9.33 -13.75
C TRP A 42 13.33 7.86 -13.70
N VAL A 43 14.51 7.56 -14.25
CA VAL A 43 15.19 6.28 -14.06
C VAL A 43 16.30 6.50 -13.03
N ILE A 44 16.20 5.86 -11.87
CA ILE A 44 17.17 6.01 -10.78
C ILE A 44 18.08 4.79 -10.78
N LYS A 45 19.34 4.98 -11.20
CA LYS A 45 20.39 3.95 -11.26
C LYS A 45 21.35 4.04 -10.08
N GLY A 46 21.55 5.25 -9.56
CA GLY A 46 22.37 5.48 -8.38
C GLY A 46 21.77 4.85 -7.11
N THR A 47 22.63 4.57 -6.15
CA THR A 47 22.23 4.03 -4.85
C THR A 47 21.86 5.14 -3.85
N ASN A 48 21.00 4.85 -2.88
CA ASN A 48 20.63 5.74 -1.77
C ASN A 48 20.02 7.09 -2.24
N THR A 49 19.05 7.04 -3.14
CA THR A 49 18.37 8.27 -3.60
C THR A 49 17.19 8.60 -2.69
N THR A 50 17.06 9.88 -2.32
CA THR A 50 15.87 10.45 -1.68
C THR A 50 15.16 11.37 -2.65
N VAL A 51 13.86 11.15 -2.84
CA VAL A 51 12.97 11.99 -3.63
C VAL A 51 11.88 12.52 -2.71
N GLU A 52 11.74 13.84 -2.64
CA GLU A 52 10.80 14.50 -1.74
C GLU A 52 10.08 15.69 -2.39
N ASN A 53 8.77 15.84 -2.13
CA ASN A 53 7.95 16.93 -2.67
C ASN A 53 7.99 17.03 -4.21
N ILE A 54 7.98 15.88 -4.90
CA ILE A 54 7.92 15.82 -6.37
C ILE A 54 6.59 15.20 -6.80
N ARG A 55 5.94 15.79 -7.80
CA ARG A 55 4.76 15.22 -8.46
C ARG A 55 5.13 14.67 -9.83
N PHE A 56 4.68 13.46 -10.15
CA PHE A 56 4.97 12.73 -11.37
C PHE A 56 3.68 12.42 -12.10
N SER A 57 3.53 12.90 -13.34
CA SER A 57 2.30 12.63 -14.10
C SER A 57 2.51 12.34 -15.58
N GLY A 58 1.64 11.48 -16.12
CA GLY A 58 1.46 11.28 -17.55
C GLY A 58 2.51 10.42 -18.23
N ALA A 59 3.31 9.65 -17.48
CA ALA A 59 4.30 8.75 -18.06
C ALA A 59 3.63 7.68 -18.92
N LYS A 60 3.96 7.68 -20.22
CA LYS A 60 3.47 6.71 -21.20
C LYS A 60 4.62 6.32 -22.11
N VAL A 61 4.86 5.03 -22.27
CA VAL A 61 5.90 4.48 -23.15
C VAL A 61 5.29 3.42 -24.07
N PRO A 62 5.92 3.10 -25.22
CA PRO A 62 5.38 2.13 -26.19
C PRO A 62 5.12 0.73 -25.61
N ASP A 63 5.92 0.31 -24.62
CA ASP A 63 5.81 -1.00 -23.95
C ASP A 63 4.69 -1.04 -22.89
N ASN A 64 3.90 0.03 -22.77
CA ASN A 64 2.78 0.17 -21.86
C ASN A 64 3.10 0.04 -20.36
N ASN A 65 4.34 0.28 -19.94
CA ASN A 65 4.77 0.16 -18.54
C ASN A 65 5.48 1.42 -17.98
N GLY A 66 5.28 2.56 -18.63
CA GLY A 66 5.95 3.84 -18.32
C GLY A 66 5.72 4.30 -16.89
N ALA A 67 6.80 4.47 -16.11
CA ALA A 67 6.68 4.79 -14.70
C ALA A 67 6.91 6.28 -14.37
N GLY A 68 6.36 6.77 -13.24
CA GLY A 68 6.84 8.01 -12.64
C GLY A 68 8.32 7.86 -12.23
N ILE A 69 8.62 6.81 -11.46
CA ILE A 69 10.00 6.38 -11.16
C ILE A 69 10.22 4.92 -11.56
N ARG A 70 11.29 4.66 -12.32
CA ARG A 70 11.89 3.34 -12.49
C ARG A 70 13.12 3.23 -11.60
N GLN A 71 13.05 2.45 -10.53
CA GLN A 71 14.15 2.23 -9.60
C GLN A 71 15.00 1.05 -10.05
N GLU A 72 16.21 1.30 -10.56
CA GLU A 72 17.19 0.27 -10.96
C GLU A 72 18.36 0.15 -9.95
N GLY A 73 18.69 1.24 -9.24
CA GLY A 73 19.69 1.25 -8.17
C GLY A 73 19.23 0.61 -6.86
N ALA A 74 20.12 0.53 -5.88
CA ALA A 74 19.78 0.08 -4.53
C ALA A 74 19.34 1.26 -3.64
N ASN A 75 18.35 1.04 -2.78
CA ASN A 75 17.86 1.96 -1.77
C ASN A 75 17.21 3.25 -2.33
N LEU A 76 15.91 3.36 -2.11
CA LEU A 76 15.11 4.51 -2.51
C LEU A 76 14.27 4.97 -1.33
N THR A 77 14.28 6.27 -1.07
CA THR A 77 13.35 6.92 -0.16
C THR A 77 12.46 7.89 -0.95
N VAL A 78 11.14 7.72 -0.84
CA VAL A 78 10.14 8.61 -1.45
C VAL A 78 9.30 9.21 -0.33
N ARG A 79 9.28 10.53 -0.21
CA ARG A 79 8.52 11.24 0.83
C ARG A 79 7.67 12.34 0.26
N SER A 80 6.42 12.46 0.72
CA SER A 80 5.57 13.60 0.35
C SER A 80 5.47 13.78 -1.17
N CYS A 81 5.48 12.70 -1.93
CA CYS A 81 5.43 12.73 -3.40
C CYS A 81 4.02 12.37 -3.89
N TYR A 82 3.72 12.75 -5.14
CA TYR A 82 2.45 12.41 -5.76
C TYR A 82 2.65 11.80 -7.14
N PHE A 83 2.06 10.63 -7.39
CA PHE A 83 2.14 9.91 -8.66
C PHE A 83 0.74 9.74 -9.24
N GLU A 84 0.46 10.36 -10.37
CA GLU A 84 -0.86 10.30 -11.00
C GLU A 84 -0.82 10.03 -12.50
N ASP A 85 -1.83 9.32 -13.01
CA ASP A 85 -2.05 9.15 -14.46
C ASP A 85 -0.81 8.67 -15.26
N ASN A 86 0.08 7.92 -14.60
CA ASN A 86 1.18 7.21 -15.24
C ASN A 86 0.72 5.79 -15.60
N GLN A 87 1.42 5.10 -16.51
CA GLN A 87 1.20 3.66 -16.66
C GLN A 87 1.59 2.93 -15.37
N ASN A 88 2.74 3.25 -14.75
CA ASN A 88 3.06 2.85 -13.37
C ASN A 88 3.38 4.08 -12.51
N GLY A 89 2.99 4.09 -11.23
CA GLY A 89 3.48 5.14 -10.33
C GLY A 89 4.97 4.96 -10.05
N ILE A 90 5.31 3.86 -9.38
CA ILE A 90 6.71 3.40 -9.20
C ILE A 90 6.82 1.95 -9.67
N LEU A 91 7.90 1.66 -10.38
CA LEU A 91 8.25 0.31 -10.82
C LEU A 91 9.72 0.03 -10.49
N THR A 92 10.01 -1.02 -9.75
CA THR A 92 11.40 -1.35 -9.36
C THR A 92 11.96 -2.53 -10.13
N SER A 93 13.29 -2.62 -10.20
CA SER A 93 14.01 -3.83 -10.60
C SER A 93 14.23 -4.77 -9.41
N ASP A 94 14.60 -6.01 -9.69
CA ASP A 94 15.05 -6.95 -8.65
C ASP A 94 16.40 -6.50 -8.09
N ASN A 95 16.48 -6.42 -6.76
CA ASN A 95 17.71 -6.12 -6.03
C ASN A 95 17.55 -6.54 -4.56
N SER A 96 18.00 -7.75 -4.22
CA SER A 96 17.87 -8.33 -2.88
C SER A 96 18.60 -7.58 -1.76
N ASN A 97 19.43 -6.59 -2.10
CA ASN A 97 20.09 -5.70 -1.15
C ASN A 97 19.38 -4.35 -0.97
N SER A 98 18.35 -4.06 -1.77
CA SER A 98 17.67 -2.77 -1.79
C SER A 98 16.59 -2.67 -0.71
N GLU A 99 16.59 -1.56 0.04
CA GLU A 99 15.53 -1.19 0.96
C GLU A 99 14.78 0.03 0.45
N ILE A 100 13.45 -0.07 0.37
CA ILE A 100 12.60 0.99 -0.16
C ILE A 100 11.72 1.53 0.97
N LEU A 101 11.77 2.85 1.18
CA LEU A 101 10.88 3.58 2.08
C LEU A 101 10.00 4.51 1.24
N ILE A 102 8.69 4.41 1.43
CA ILE A 102 7.70 5.31 0.82
C ILE A 102 6.79 5.79 1.94
N GLU A 103 6.77 7.09 2.17
CA GLU A 103 5.93 7.69 3.21
C GLU A 103 5.33 9.03 2.84
N TYR A 104 4.20 9.37 3.48
CA TYR A 104 3.45 10.61 3.26
C TYR A 104 3.10 10.88 1.78
N SER A 105 3.10 9.85 0.94
CA SER A 105 2.98 9.98 -0.50
C SER A 105 1.59 9.57 -0.99
N GLU A 106 1.25 10.00 -2.19
CA GLU A 106 -0.01 9.71 -2.85
C GLU A 106 0.21 9.03 -4.20
N PHE A 107 -0.63 8.06 -4.51
CA PHE A 107 -0.70 7.38 -5.79
C PHE A 107 -2.16 7.34 -6.24
N SER A 108 -2.47 7.88 -7.42
CA SER A 108 -3.83 7.93 -7.91
C SER A 108 -3.92 7.64 -9.41
N SER A 109 -4.88 6.84 -9.84
CA SER A 109 -5.22 6.75 -11.28
C SER A 109 -4.07 6.30 -12.19
N ASN A 110 -3.03 5.65 -11.65
CA ASN A 110 -2.03 4.98 -12.46
C ASN A 110 -2.59 3.65 -12.97
N GLY A 111 -2.00 3.11 -14.03
CA GLY A 111 -2.44 1.89 -14.68
C GLY A 111 -2.80 2.12 -16.15
N TYR A 112 -2.46 1.15 -16.98
CA TYR A 112 -2.78 1.12 -18.42
C TYR A 112 -4.13 0.46 -18.71
N GLY A 113 -4.70 -0.29 -17.77
CA GLY A 113 -5.94 -1.06 -17.99
C GLY A 113 -5.72 -2.53 -18.36
N ASP A 114 -4.49 -3.03 -18.26
CA ASP A 114 -4.10 -4.38 -18.71
C ASP A 114 -3.88 -5.40 -17.59
N GLY A 115 -3.91 -4.95 -16.33
CA GLY A 115 -3.63 -5.80 -15.16
C GLY A 115 -2.15 -5.96 -14.81
N TYR A 116 -1.23 -5.46 -15.63
CA TYR A 116 0.23 -5.57 -15.44
C TYR A 116 0.89 -4.29 -14.92
N THR A 117 0.11 -3.23 -14.82
CA THR A 117 0.52 -1.89 -14.44
C THR A 117 -0.19 -1.47 -13.16
N HIS A 118 0.48 -0.71 -12.29
CA HIS A 118 0.05 -0.53 -10.92
C HIS A 118 0.34 0.89 -10.42
N ASN A 119 -0.35 1.32 -9.35
CA ASN A 119 0.10 2.47 -8.57
C ASN A 119 1.53 2.24 -8.05
N LEU A 120 1.80 1.05 -7.54
CA LEU A 120 3.10 0.70 -6.98
C LEU A 120 3.45 -0.76 -7.28
N TYR A 121 4.57 -0.97 -7.97
CA TYR A 121 5.13 -2.31 -8.22
C TYR A 121 6.57 -2.39 -7.70
N ILE A 122 6.70 -3.00 -6.52
CA ILE A 122 7.96 -3.35 -5.90
C ILE A 122 8.33 -4.79 -6.28
N ASN A 123 9.44 -4.96 -6.99
CA ASN A 123 10.02 -6.25 -7.35
C ASN A 123 10.77 -6.91 -6.17
N HIS A 124 11.57 -7.94 -6.41
CA HIS A 124 12.29 -8.64 -5.34
C HIS A 124 13.37 -7.75 -4.72
N VAL A 125 13.01 -7.07 -3.64
CA VAL A 125 13.91 -6.23 -2.85
C VAL A 125 14.02 -6.74 -1.42
N LYS A 126 15.05 -6.30 -0.68
CA LYS A 126 15.27 -6.70 0.72
C LYS A 126 14.07 -6.36 1.60
N LYS A 127 13.56 -5.13 1.48
CA LYS A 127 12.53 -4.58 2.35
C LYS A 127 11.73 -3.49 1.65
N LEU A 128 10.41 -3.53 1.80
CA LEU A 128 9.52 -2.40 1.58
C LEU A 128 8.99 -1.90 2.93
N THR A 129 9.09 -0.59 3.16
CA THR A 129 8.33 0.13 4.18
C THR A 129 7.42 1.14 3.49
N PHE A 130 6.12 0.87 3.51
CA PHE A 130 5.07 1.68 2.92
C PHE A 130 4.18 2.18 4.06
N GLN A 131 4.30 3.45 4.44
CA GLN A 131 3.61 4.00 5.60
C GLN A 131 3.01 5.41 5.41
N TYR A 132 1.86 5.67 6.02
CA TYR A 132 1.20 6.99 5.98
C TYR A 132 0.83 7.46 4.57
N ASN A 133 0.70 6.54 3.61
CA ASN A 133 0.44 6.85 2.21
C ASN A 133 -1.05 6.78 1.89
N TYR A 134 -1.40 7.39 0.76
CA TYR A 134 -2.70 7.24 0.12
C TYR A 134 -2.54 6.63 -1.27
N SER A 135 -2.97 5.38 -1.46
CA SER A 135 -2.94 4.73 -2.79
C SER A 135 -4.36 4.42 -3.22
N HIS A 136 -4.80 4.98 -4.34
CA HIS A 136 -6.19 4.82 -4.77
C HIS A 136 -6.40 4.81 -6.28
N HIS A 137 -7.59 4.36 -6.68
CA HIS A 137 -8.09 4.43 -8.05
C HIS A 137 -7.13 3.85 -9.12
N THR A 138 -6.39 2.78 -8.82
CA THR A 138 -5.62 2.11 -9.88
C THR A 138 -6.55 1.69 -11.02
N LYS A 139 -6.15 1.94 -12.28
CA LYS A 139 -6.91 1.61 -13.50
C LYS A 139 -6.62 0.18 -13.95
N ILE A 140 -7.25 -0.80 -13.29
CA ILE A 140 -6.92 -2.23 -13.41
C ILE A 140 -5.46 -2.48 -13.00
N GLY A 141 -5.15 -3.64 -12.40
CA GLY A 141 -3.88 -3.84 -11.70
C GLY A 141 -4.06 -3.65 -10.20
N HIS A 142 -3.12 -3.05 -9.47
CA HIS A 142 -3.14 -3.09 -7.99
C HIS A 142 -2.76 -1.75 -7.37
N ASN A 143 -3.38 -1.40 -6.25
CA ASN A 143 -2.98 -0.24 -5.47
C ASN A 143 -1.59 -0.42 -4.82
N LEU A 144 -1.22 -1.66 -4.48
CA LEU A 144 0.11 -2.06 -4.07
C LEU A 144 0.41 -3.50 -4.52
N LYS A 145 1.46 -3.69 -5.33
CA LYS A 145 2.08 -4.99 -5.64
C LYS A 145 3.50 -5.02 -5.08
N THR A 146 3.84 -6.02 -4.26
CA THR A 146 5.19 -6.15 -3.70
C THR A 146 5.70 -7.59 -3.68
N ARG A 147 6.94 -7.80 -4.13
CA ARG A 147 7.68 -9.07 -4.05
C ARG A 147 8.82 -9.01 -3.02
N ALA A 148 8.86 -7.96 -2.20
CA ALA A 148 9.94 -7.79 -1.23
C ALA A 148 9.96 -8.94 -0.19
N PHE A 149 11.15 -9.29 0.27
CA PHE A 149 11.33 -10.34 1.29
C PHE A 149 10.75 -9.94 2.66
N ASN A 150 10.71 -8.63 2.94
CA ASN A 150 10.14 -8.06 4.16
C ASN A 150 9.22 -6.89 3.80
N ASN A 151 7.95 -6.95 4.17
CA ASN A 151 6.94 -5.95 3.85
C ASN A 151 6.39 -5.33 5.14
N TYR A 152 6.56 -4.03 5.29
CA TYR A 152 5.94 -3.22 6.34
C TYR A 152 4.92 -2.30 5.68
N ILE A 153 3.67 -2.68 5.69
CA ILE A 153 2.54 -1.95 5.11
C ILE A 153 1.74 -1.40 6.29
N LEU A 154 2.05 -0.15 6.67
CA LEU A 154 1.68 0.39 7.98
C LEU A 154 0.89 1.69 7.86
N TYR A 155 -0.27 1.78 8.50
CA TYR A 155 -0.98 3.07 8.67
C TYR A 155 -1.28 3.81 7.36
N ASN A 156 -1.63 3.07 6.30
CA ASN A 156 -1.97 3.64 5.00
C ASN A 156 -3.49 3.72 4.81
N ARG A 157 -3.89 4.48 3.80
CA ARG A 157 -5.22 4.43 3.19
C ARG A 157 -5.08 3.87 1.77
N ILE A 158 -5.68 2.71 1.51
CA ILE A 158 -5.54 1.96 0.25
C ILE A 158 -6.93 1.59 -0.27
N MET A 159 -7.40 2.15 -1.38
CA MET A 159 -8.81 2.05 -1.74
C MET A 159 -9.14 2.28 -3.21
N ASP A 160 -10.26 1.73 -3.67
CA ASP A 160 -10.79 2.07 -4.99
C ASP A 160 -11.60 3.37 -4.95
N GLU A 161 -12.23 3.65 -3.82
CA GLU A 161 -13.32 4.61 -3.71
C GLU A 161 -14.36 4.37 -4.82
N LYS A 162 -15.01 5.43 -5.31
CA LYS A 162 -16.23 5.27 -6.12
C LYS A 162 -15.93 4.71 -7.51
N GLU A 163 -14.83 5.15 -8.12
CA GLU A 163 -14.53 4.91 -9.54
C GLU A 163 -13.30 4.01 -9.76
N GLY A 164 -12.58 3.64 -8.70
CA GLY A 164 -11.42 2.77 -8.81
C GLY A 164 -11.77 1.36 -9.30
N THR A 165 -10.85 0.77 -10.06
CA THR A 165 -11.03 -0.54 -10.70
C THR A 165 -9.87 -1.47 -10.40
N ALA A 166 -9.18 -1.30 -9.26
CA ALA A 166 -8.07 -2.16 -8.92
C ALA A 166 -8.53 -3.63 -8.84
N SER A 167 -7.64 -4.52 -9.23
CA SER A 167 -7.80 -5.96 -9.07
C SER A 167 -7.65 -6.33 -7.59
N TYR A 168 -6.49 -6.04 -6.99
CA TYR A 168 -6.23 -6.18 -5.56
C TYR A 168 -5.88 -4.83 -4.95
N GLN A 169 -6.26 -4.64 -3.69
CA GLN A 169 -5.79 -3.50 -2.91
C GLN A 169 -4.33 -3.70 -2.50
N ILE A 170 -4.02 -4.91 -2.06
CA ILE A 170 -2.66 -5.34 -1.72
C ILE A 170 -2.42 -6.71 -2.33
N ASP A 171 -1.35 -6.84 -3.10
CA ASP A 171 -0.87 -8.11 -3.63
C ASP A 171 0.57 -8.36 -3.19
N ILE A 172 0.78 -9.47 -2.47
CA ILE A 172 2.09 -9.97 -2.02
C ILE A 172 2.31 -11.35 -2.66
N PRO A 173 2.49 -11.42 -3.99
CA PRO A 173 2.25 -12.64 -4.73
C PRO A 173 3.29 -13.73 -4.52
N ASN A 174 4.49 -13.39 -4.02
CA ASN A 174 5.56 -14.35 -3.73
C ASN A 174 5.78 -14.61 -2.23
N GLY A 175 4.87 -14.09 -1.39
CA GLY A 175 5.01 -14.14 0.06
C GLY A 175 6.11 -13.22 0.58
N GLY A 176 6.77 -13.61 1.68
CA GLY A 176 7.71 -12.78 2.43
C GLY A 176 7.16 -12.35 3.78
N LEU A 177 8.05 -12.06 4.73
CA LEU A 177 7.67 -11.63 6.08
C LEU A 177 6.88 -10.33 5.96
N SER A 178 5.61 -10.34 6.36
CA SER A 178 4.70 -9.25 6.01
C SER A 178 3.87 -8.79 7.20
N PHE A 179 3.97 -7.50 7.50
CA PHE A 179 3.22 -6.78 8.52
C PHE A 179 2.25 -5.83 7.83
N VAL A 180 0.96 -6.15 7.89
CA VAL A 180 -0.13 -5.29 7.43
C VAL A 180 -0.83 -4.78 8.69
N VAL A 181 -0.46 -3.57 9.11
CA VAL A 181 -0.82 -3.04 10.44
C VAL A 181 -1.46 -1.66 10.35
N GLY A 182 -2.63 -1.50 10.98
CA GLY A 182 -3.24 -0.18 11.14
C GLY A 182 -3.72 0.48 9.85
N ASN A 183 -3.93 -0.27 8.76
CA ASN A 183 -4.34 0.28 7.48
C ASN A 183 -5.87 0.40 7.37
N VAL A 184 -6.30 1.40 6.62
CA VAL A 184 -7.65 1.52 6.09
C VAL A 184 -7.63 0.99 4.66
N ILE A 185 -8.35 -0.09 4.39
CA ILE A 185 -8.35 -0.77 3.10
C ILE A 185 -9.79 -0.87 2.61
N GLU A 186 -10.08 -0.45 1.39
CA GLU A 186 -11.41 -0.59 0.79
C GLU A 186 -11.33 -1.19 -0.61
N GLN A 187 -12.24 -2.11 -0.90
CA GLN A 187 -12.48 -2.62 -2.25
C GLN A 187 -13.80 -2.05 -2.75
N GLY A 188 -13.74 -1.37 -3.89
CA GLY A 188 -14.88 -0.74 -4.52
C GLY A 188 -15.72 -1.71 -5.34
N ILE A 189 -16.92 -1.25 -5.71
CA ILE A 189 -17.88 -2.05 -6.48
C ILE A 189 -17.37 -2.47 -7.87
N ASN A 190 -16.43 -1.69 -8.43
CA ASN A 190 -15.88 -1.91 -9.77
C ASN A 190 -14.54 -2.67 -9.75
N ALA A 191 -14.08 -3.16 -8.60
CA ALA A 191 -12.84 -3.92 -8.50
C ALA A 191 -12.88 -5.14 -9.44
N GLU A 192 -11.76 -5.48 -10.08
CA GLU A 192 -11.71 -6.60 -11.02
C GLU A 192 -11.75 -7.95 -10.30
N ASN A 193 -10.92 -8.11 -9.27
CA ASN A 193 -10.85 -9.35 -8.49
C ASN A 193 -11.90 -9.39 -7.39
N ASN A 194 -12.19 -10.60 -6.88
CA ASN A 194 -13.08 -10.80 -5.73
C ASN A 194 -12.31 -10.85 -4.41
N SER A 195 -10.98 -10.72 -4.41
CA SER A 195 -10.19 -10.64 -3.17
C SER A 195 -9.63 -9.25 -2.95
N ILE A 196 -9.54 -8.81 -1.69
CA ILE A 196 -9.00 -7.49 -1.34
C ILE A 196 -7.48 -7.55 -1.16
N ILE A 197 -7.03 -8.51 -0.34
CA ILE A 197 -5.63 -8.77 -0.05
C ILE A 197 -5.26 -10.16 -0.59
N SER A 198 -4.20 -10.24 -1.39
CA SER A 198 -3.64 -11.48 -1.92
C SER A 198 -2.26 -11.74 -1.35
N TYR A 199 -1.97 -12.99 -0.97
CA TYR A 199 -0.67 -13.43 -0.48
C TYR A 199 -0.28 -14.77 -1.09
N GLY A 200 0.88 -14.84 -1.73
CA GLY A 200 1.47 -16.08 -2.24
C GLY A 200 0.87 -16.64 -3.53
N ARG A 201 -0.04 -15.90 -4.18
CA ARG A 201 -0.84 -16.42 -5.30
C ARG A 201 -0.10 -16.59 -6.62
N GLU A 202 1.14 -16.14 -6.73
CA GLU A 202 2.05 -16.45 -7.84
C GLU A 202 3.20 -17.40 -7.41
N GLY A 203 3.04 -18.09 -6.28
CA GLY A 203 3.98 -19.07 -5.76
C GLY A 203 4.87 -18.50 -4.66
N ILE A 204 4.85 -19.17 -3.50
CA ILE A 204 5.68 -18.84 -2.34
C ILE A 204 7.14 -19.21 -2.63
N THR A 205 7.93 -18.20 -2.98
CA THR A 205 9.36 -18.32 -3.26
C THR A 205 10.22 -17.58 -2.23
N ASN A 206 9.63 -16.63 -1.49
CA ASN A 206 10.30 -15.95 -0.39
C ASN A 206 10.42 -16.90 0.81
N GLY A 207 11.54 -16.83 1.55
CA GLY A 207 11.87 -17.84 2.58
C GLY A 207 11.02 -17.76 3.85
N ASN A 208 10.92 -16.58 4.47
CA ASN A 208 10.08 -16.36 5.66
C ASN A 208 8.68 -15.91 5.19
N ASN A 209 7.63 -16.64 5.56
CA ASN A 209 6.25 -16.38 5.12
C ASN A 209 5.30 -16.15 6.30
N ASN A 210 5.78 -15.53 7.36
CA ASN A 210 4.91 -15.09 8.45
C ASN A 210 4.10 -13.86 8.00
N PHE A 211 2.78 -13.94 8.18
CA PHE A 211 1.84 -12.90 7.80
C PHE A 211 1.09 -12.39 9.04
N PHE A 212 1.28 -11.11 9.34
CA PHE A 212 0.68 -10.41 10.47
C PHE A 212 -0.33 -9.39 9.95
N LEU A 213 -1.61 -9.62 10.24
CA LEU A 213 -2.71 -8.73 9.89
C LEU A 213 -3.28 -8.15 11.17
N ILE A 214 -2.93 -6.91 11.52
CA ILE A 214 -3.19 -6.36 12.84
C ILE A 214 -3.90 -5.00 12.76
N ASN A 215 -5.01 -4.83 13.48
CA ASN A 215 -5.71 -3.54 13.61
C ASN A 215 -6.04 -2.87 12.26
N ASN A 216 -6.38 -3.63 11.22
CA ASN A 216 -6.82 -3.03 9.96
C ASN A 216 -8.34 -2.84 9.95
N THR A 217 -8.80 -1.79 9.28
CA THR A 217 -10.20 -1.66 8.88
C THR A 217 -10.28 -1.97 7.40
N ILE A 218 -10.89 -3.11 7.05
CA ILE A 218 -10.98 -3.63 5.69
C ILE A 218 -12.44 -3.66 5.28
N VAL A 219 -12.78 -2.94 4.21
CA VAL A 219 -14.15 -2.69 3.77
C VAL A 219 -14.36 -3.32 2.38
N ASN A 220 -15.41 -4.12 2.24
CA ASN A 220 -15.79 -4.73 0.97
C ASN A 220 -17.12 -4.15 0.46
N ASP A 221 -17.05 -3.27 -0.54
CA ASP A 221 -18.22 -2.68 -1.19
C ASP A 221 -18.68 -3.47 -2.42
N LYS A 222 -17.89 -4.46 -2.88
CA LYS A 222 -18.23 -5.35 -3.99
C LYS A 222 -19.36 -6.33 -3.66
N GLY A 223 -19.66 -6.55 -2.37
CA GLY A 223 -20.79 -7.34 -1.91
C GLY A 223 -20.62 -8.86 -2.00
N SER A 224 -19.42 -9.35 -2.33
CA SER A 224 -19.04 -10.77 -2.29
C SER A 224 -17.51 -10.92 -2.32
N GLY A 225 -17.01 -12.15 -2.15
CA GLY A 225 -15.60 -12.46 -2.30
C GLY A 225 -14.86 -12.67 -0.97
N TYR A 226 -13.57 -12.35 -0.95
CA TYR A 226 -12.64 -12.67 0.14
C TYR A 226 -11.92 -11.43 0.64
N PHE A 227 -11.92 -11.19 1.96
CA PHE A 227 -11.11 -10.11 2.52
C PHE A 227 -9.61 -10.41 2.37
N VAL A 228 -9.21 -11.65 2.62
CA VAL A 228 -7.82 -12.09 2.49
C VAL A 228 -7.77 -13.43 1.78
N ASN A 229 -6.95 -13.54 0.74
CA ASN A 229 -6.77 -14.76 -0.03
C ASN A 229 -5.30 -15.20 0.06
N LEU A 230 -5.09 -16.28 0.82
CA LEU A 230 -3.77 -16.75 1.21
C LEU A 230 -3.46 -18.07 0.49
N ASP A 231 -2.26 -18.17 -0.06
CA ASP A 231 -1.59 -19.47 -0.26
C ASP A 231 -0.81 -19.84 1.03
N SER A 232 0.03 -20.88 0.97
CA SER A 232 0.84 -21.37 2.11
C SER A 232 1.63 -20.25 2.83
N THR A 233 1.15 -19.87 4.02
CA THR A 233 1.91 -19.06 4.99
C THR A 233 2.67 -19.97 5.95
N THR A 234 3.66 -19.45 6.67
CA THR A 234 4.29 -20.20 7.78
C THR A 234 3.55 -19.95 9.08
N VAL A 235 3.16 -18.69 9.31
CA VAL A 235 2.32 -18.24 10.43
C VAL A 235 1.29 -17.27 9.88
N LEU A 236 0.04 -17.40 10.34
CA LEU A 236 -0.98 -16.35 10.21
C LEU A 236 -1.32 -15.84 11.60
N LYS A 237 -1.04 -14.56 11.87
CA LYS A 237 -1.55 -13.88 13.07
C LYS A 237 -2.48 -12.75 12.64
N SER A 238 -3.74 -12.88 13.01
CA SER A 238 -4.78 -11.91 12.67
C SER A 238 -5.47 -11.42 13.95
N VAL A 239 -5.23 -10.17 14.33
CA VAL A 239 -5.69 -9.63 15.62
C VAL A 239 -6.28 -8.23 15.45
N ASN A 240 -7.39 -7.93 16.13
CA ASN A 240 -8.01 -6.60 16.16
C ASN A 240 -8.49 -6.07 14.80
N ASN A 241 -8.74 -6.89 13.78
CA ASN A 241 -9.20 -6.38 12.48
C ASN A 241 -10.72 -6.20 12.45
N ILE A 242 -11.16 -5.16 11.73
CA ILE A 242 -12.55 -4.99 11.31
C ILE A 242 -12.63 -5.42 9.84
N PHE A 243 -13.46 -6.43 9.57
CA PHE A 243 -13.87 -6.85 8.24
C PHE A 243 -15.32 -6.40 8.03
N TYR A 244 -15.51 -5.29 7.31
CA TYR A 244 -16.81 -4.70 7.07
C TYR A 244 -17.34 -5.06 5.68
N GLY A 245 -18.58 -5.52 5.58
CA GLY A 245 -19.24 -5.84 4.32
C GLY A 245 -19.40 -7.35 4.11
N VAL A 246 -19.99 -7.73 2.97
CA VAL A 246 -20.27 -9.13 2.64
C VAL A 246 -19.01 -9.80 2.08
N GLY A 247 -18.65 -10.97 2.59
CA GLY A 247 -17.53 -11.77 2.09
C GLY A 247 -17.03 -12.78 3.12
N GLU A 248 -16.25 -13.75 2.65
CA GLU A 248 -15.52 -14.65 3.53
C GLU A 248 -14.22 -13.97 4.00
N VAL A 249 -13.89 -14.08 5.29
CA VAL A 249 -12.69 -13.41 5.82
C VAL A 249 -11.41 -13.96 5.19
N TYR A 250 -11.33 -15.29 5.02
CA TYR A 250 -10.17 -15.96 4.44
C TYR A 250 -10.57 -16.93 3.33
N ALA A 251 -9.86 -16.89 2.21
CA ALA A 251 -9.76 -17.98 1.24
C ALA A 251 -8.35 -18.58 1.28
N GLY A 252 -8.27 -19.90 1.15
CA GLY A 252 -7.01 -20.63 1.16
C GLY A 252 -6.35 -20.58 2.54
N ILE A 253 -6.13 -21.75 3.15
CA ILE A 253 -5.40 -21.83 4.41
C ILE A 253 -4.48 -23.02 4.32
N ALA A 254 -3.17 -22.77 4.27
CA ALA A 254 -2.15 -23.79 4.04
C ALA A 254 -1.14 -23.91 5.20
N THR A 255 -1.58 -23.66 6.44
CA THR A 255 -0.76 -23.81 7.66
C THR A 255 -1.58 -24.29 8.85
N ASN A 256 -0.90 -24.97 9.79
CA ASN A 256 -1.46 -25.38 11.08
C ASN A 256 -1.20 -24.35 12.21
N ASN A 257 -0.50 -23.24 11.93
CA ASN A 257 -0.10 -22.23 12.91
C ASN A 257 -0.82 -20.91 12.67
N ILE A 258 -2.08 -20.89 13.13
CA ILE A 258 -3.01 -19.77 12.97
C ILE A 258 -3.37 -19.24 14.35
N SER A 259 -3.15 -17.94 14.57
CA SER A 259 -3.57 -17.22 15.76
C SER A 259 -4.53 -16.12 15.35
N GLN A 260 -5.80 -16.27 15.75
CA GLN A 260 -6.82 -15.25 15.54
C GLN A 260 -7.43 -14.83 16.86
N ALA A 261 -7.53 -13.53 17.11
CA ALA A 261 -8.14 -12.98 18.31
C ALA A 261 -8.78 -11.62 18.00
N THR A 262 -9.86 -11.28 18.70
CA THR A 262 -10.46 -9.93 18.69
C THR A 262 -10.67 -9.32 17.30
N ASN A 263 -10.92 -10.15 16.28
CA ASN A 263 -11.38 -9.69 14.98
C ASN A 263 -12.91 -9.63 14.97
N ILE A 264 -13.48 -8.74 14.17
CA ILE A 264 -14.91 -8.66 13.93
C ILE A 264 -15.20 -8.64 12.43
N ALA A 265 -16.12 -9.51 12.00
CA ALA A 265 -16.74 -9.42 10.69
C ALA A 265 -18.17 -8.91 10.86
N THR A 266 -18.54 -7.82 10.20
CA THR A 266 -19.84 -7.17 10.42
C THR A 266 -20.35 -6.42 9.20
N GLN A 267 -21.66 -6.17 9.18
CA GLN A 267 -22.34 -5.27 8.24
C GLN A 267 -23.13 -4.19 8.99
N ASN A 268 -23.01 -4.13 10.32
CA ASN A 268 -23.71 -3.16 11.16
C ASN A 268 -23.10 -1.77 10.97
N ALA A 269 -23.91 -0.72 11.03
CA ALA A 269 -23.43 0.66 10.97
C ALA A 269 -22.52 0.99 12.17
N ILE A 270 -21.20 0.96 11.96
CA ILE A 270 -20.17 1.22 12.98
C ILE A 270 -19.27 2.41 12.63
N PHE A 271 -19.44 3.02 11.45
CA PHE A 271 -18.58 4.09 10.94
C PHE A 271 -19.31 5.43 10.92
N ALA A 272 -18.53 6.51 11.08
CA ALA A 272 -19.02 7.88 11.15
C ALA A 272 -19.71 8.32 9.86
N ASP A 273 -19.08 8.06 8.71
CA ASP A 273 -19.62 8.38 7.40
C ASP A 273 -18.99 7.46 6.34
N LYS A 274 -19.53 6.25 6.21
CA LYS A 274 -19.03 5.24 5.27
C LYS A 274 -19.10 5.74 3.81
N ASP A 275 -20.13 6.47 3.44
CA ASP A 275 -20.37 6.89 2.05
C ASP A 275 -19.34 7.92 1.58
N ASN A 276 -18.75 8.67 2.52
CA ASN A 276 -17.60 9.55 2.28
C ASN A 276 -16.27 8.94 2.76
N TYR A 277 -16.21 7.61 2.93
CA TYR A 277 -15.01 6.87 3.30
C TYR A 277 -14.38 7.32 4.63
N ASP A 278 -15.20 7.84 5.55
CA ASP A 278 -14.83 8.10 6.94
C ASP A 278 -15.15 6.89 7.82
N TYR A 279 -14.15 6.03 7.95
CA TYR A 279 -14.22 4.81 8.73
C TYR A 279 -13.83 4.96 10.20
N LYS A 280 -13.81 6.19 10.74
CA LYS A 280 -13.74 6.38 12.19
C LYS A 280 -14.97 5.76 12.85
N LEU A 281 -14.79 5.18 14.03
CA LEU A 281 -15.87 4.53 14.76
C LEU A 281 -16.90 5.55 15.27
N VAL A 282 -18.18 5.16 15.35
CA VAL A 282 -19.22 5.94 16.03
C VAL A 282 -19.35 5.53 17.49
N THR A 283 -19.83 6.47 18.32
CA THR A 283 -20.10 6.22 19.75
C THR A 283 -20.92 4.94 19.95
N GLY A 284 -20.42 4.05 20.80
CA GLY A 284 -21.11 2.79 21.14
C GLY A 284 -20.91 1.66 20.13
N ALA A 285 -20.12 1.85 19.07
CA ALA A 285 -19.75 0.77 18.17
C ALA A 285 -19.00 -0.34 18.92
N SER A 286 -19.34 -1.61 18.69
CA SER A 286 -18.74 -2.75 19.38
C SER A 286 -17.21 -2.92 19.21
N PRO A 287 -16.55 -2.39 18.15
CA PRO A 287 -15.09 -2.35 18.09
C PRO A 287 -14.40 -1.51 19.17
N ILE A 288 -15.10 -0.52 19.76
CA ILE A 288 -14.54 0.37 20.78
C ILE A 288 -14.21 -0.44 22.04
N ASN A 289 -12.99 -0.31 22.55
CA ASN A 289 -12.42 -1.07 23.67
C ASN A 289 -12.52 -2.61 23.50
N GLY A 290 -12.71 -3.09 22.28
CA GLY A 290 -12.96 -4.51 21.98
C GLY A 290 -11.69 -5.30 21.63
N GLY A 291 -10.56 -4.62 21.45
CA GLY A 291 -9.31 -5.24 21.02
C GLY A 291 -8.54 -5.94 22.14
N SER A 292 -7.40 -6.50 21.78
CA SER A 292 -6.45 -7.16 22.68
C SER A 292 -5.01 -6.83 22.30
N ASP A 293 -4.07 -7.09 23.21
CA ASP A 293 -2.64 -6.90 22.93
C ASP A 293 -2.18 -7.86 21.81
N ALA A 294 -1.74 -7.29 20.69
CA ALA A 294 -1.19 -8.06 19.58
C ALA A 294 0.24 -8.57 19.86
N GLY A 295 0.91 -8.09 20.90
CA GLY A 295 2.24 -8.50 21.31
C GLY A 295 3.33 -8.09 20.33
N TYR A 296 4.34 -8.95 20.19
CA TYR A 296 5.53 -8.71 19.39
C TYR A 296 5.81 -9.86 18.43
N TYR A 297 6.53 -9.57 17.35
CA TYR A 297 7.29 -10.54 16.59
C TYR A 297 8.75 -10.10 16.58
N ASP A 298 9.64 -10.93 17.12
CA ASP A 298 11.01 -10.56 17.48
C ASP A 298 11.04 -9.24 18.29
N THR A 299 11.48 -8.14 17.68
CA THR A 299 11.57 -6.80 18.28
C THR A 299 10.48 -5.84 17.78
N PHE A 300 9.68 -6.25 16.80
CA PHE A 300 8.64 -5.41 16.22
C PHE A 300 7.36 -5.47 17.06
N ASN A 301 6.92 -4.32 17.57
CA ASN A 301 5.64 -4.18 18.26
C ASN A 301 4.50 -4.28 17.25
N LEU A 302 3.62 -5.27 17.42
CA LEU A 302 2.49 -5.48 16.51
C LEU A 302 1.35 -4.51 16.80
N ASN A 303 1.30 -3.89 17.98
CA ASN A 303 0.26 -2.91 18.31
C ASN A 303 0.51 -1.59 17.55
N PRO A 304 -0.48 -1.08 16.82
CA PRO A 304 -0.35 0.16 16.06
C PRO A 304 -0.02 1.36 16.98
N GLN A 305 1.01 2.12 16.63
CA GLN A 305 1.38 3.35 17.37
C GLN A 305 0.81 4.62 16.74
N TYR A 306 0.30 4.51 15.51
CA TYR A 306 -0.22 5.63 14.73
C TYR A 306 -1.56 5.26 14.10
N ILE A 307 -2.30 6.28 13.69
CA ILE A 307 -3.45 6.18 12.79
C ILE A 307 -3.14 6.95 11.50
N TYR A 308 -3.71 6.51 10.38
CA TYR A 308 -3.69 7.31 9.16
C TYR A 308 -4.49 8.61 9.37
N TYR A 309 -3.91 9.75 9.01
CA TYR A 309 -4.56 11.06 9.01
C TYR A 309 -4.66 11.57 7.58
N HIS A 310 -5.88 11.80 7.10
CA HIS A 310 -6.10 12.23 5.73
C HIS A 310 -5.74 13.72 5.56
N LYS A 311 -4.96 14.13 4.55
CA LYS A 311 -4.38 13.32 3.47
C LYS A 311 -2.92 12.95 3.73
N SER A 312 -2.56 11.71 3.37
CA SER A 312 -1.20 11.13 3.38
C SER A 312 -0.35 11.53 4.58
N ASN A 313 -0.90 11.37 5.78
CA ASN A 313 -0.26 11.76 7.01
C ASN A 313 -0.61 10.79 8.14
N LYS A 314 -0.14 11.09 9.35
CA LYS A 314 -0.36 10.29 10.54
C LYS A 314 -0.74 11.16 11.73
N ALA A 315 -1.40 10.53 12.69
CA ALA A 315 -1.51 11.02 14.06
C ALA A 315 -1.14 9.90 15.04
N ASN A 316 -0.81 10.25 16.28
CA ASN A 316 -0.57 9.27 17.32
C ASN A 316 -1.86 8.47 17.60
N ARG A 317 -1.72 7.16 17.77
CA ARG A 317 -2.82 6.33 18.29
C ARG A 317 -2.82 6.43 19.81
N VAL A 318 -3.80 7.13 20.38
CA VAL A 318 -3.87 7.36 21.83
C VAL A 318 -4.91 6.42 22.43
N VAL A 319 -4.45 5.26 22.90
CA VAL A 319 -5.29 4.28 23.61
C VAL A 319 -5.61 4.83 25.00
N LYS A 320 -6.91 4.93 25.33
CA LYS A 320 -7.37 5.41 26.64
C LYS A 320 -7.55 4.27 27.64
N ASP A 321 -8.21 3.19 27.21
CA ASP A 321 -8.49 2.01 28.03
C ASP A 321 -7.93 0.75 27.34
N VAL A 322 -8.78 0.02 26.62
CA VAL A 322 -8.41 -1.15 25.83
C VAL A 322 -8.29 -0.70 24.38
N ILE A 323 -7.29 -1.20 23.65
CA ILE A 323 -7.14 -0.86 22.24
C ILE A 323 -8.42 -1.16 21.45
N ASP A 324 -8.85 -0.23 20.60
CA ASP A 324 -9.97 -0.48 19.70
C ASP A 324 -9.61 -1.51 18.62
N MET A 325 -10.60 -2.26 18.13
CA MET A 325 -10.42 -2.99 16.87
C MET A 325 -10.39 -1.99 15.70
N GLY A 326 -9.65 -2.33 14.64
CA GLY A 326 -9.55 -1.54 13.42
C GLY A 326 -8.46 -0.47 13.44
N ALA A 327 -8.41 0.30 12.36
CA ALA A 327 -7.33 1.24 12.07
C ALA A 327 -7.37 2.52 12.93
N PHE A 328 -8.53 2.84 13.49
CA PHE A 328 -8.74 4.06 14.30
C PHE A 328 -8.91 3.71 15.77
N GLU A 329 -8.66 4.72 16.61
CA GLU A 329 -8.95 4.73 18.04
C GLU A 329 -9.95 5.87 18.30
N PHE A 330 -10.93 5.63 19.18
CA PHE A 330 -12.05 6.53 19.50
C PHE A 330 -11.78 7.46 20.69
#